data_AF-D6X6G9-F1
#
_entry.id   AF-D6X6G9-F1
#
_cell.length_a   1.000
_cell.length_b   1.000
_cell.length_c   1.000
_cell.angle_alpha   90.00
_cell.angle_beta   90.00
_cell.angle_gamma   90.00
#
_symmetry.space_group_name_H-M   'P 1'
#
loop_
_entity.id
_entity.type
_entity.pdbx_description
1 polymer ?
#
loop_
_entity_poly.entity_id
_entity_poly.type
_entity_poly.pdbx_seq_one_letter_code
_entity_poly.pdbx_strand_id
1 'polypeptide(L)' 'MPLLVLCGDQDTVTGIEASQALAGAVHKSAYVIVKDAGHLANQEQPGRFDAWVLSHLRITARIPE' A
#
# COMPACT_ATOMS: atom_id res chain seq x y z
N MET A 1 -4.43 -6.20 14.17
CA MET A 1 -5.10 -6.56 12.89
C MET A 1 -4.09 -6.31 11.79
N PRO A 2 -3.97 -7.18 10.76
CA PRO A 2 -3.08 -6.89 9.63
C PRO A 2 -3.50 -5.60 8.92
N LEU A 3 -2.53 -4.79 8.50
CA LEU A 3 -2.76 -3.55 7.76
C LEU A 3 -1.76 -3.47 6.59
N LEU A 4 -2.25 -3.11 5.40
CA LEU A 4 -1.42 -2.70 4.28
C LEU A 4 -1.60 -1.21 4.04
N VAL A 5 -0.49 -0.46 4.01
CA VAL A 5 -0.46 0.94 3.60
C VAL A 5 0.30 1.05 2.28
N LEU A 6 -0.37 1.58 1.25
CA LEU A 6 0.18 1.83 -0.08
C LEU A 6 0.23 3.33 -0.32
N CYS A 7 1.37 3.84 -0.78
CA CYS A 7 1.55 5.26 -1.09
C CYS A 7 2.34 5.40 -2.39
N GLY A 8 1.91 6.27 -3.30
CA GLY A 8 2.67 6.61 -4.49
C GLY A 8 3.94 7.40 -4.13
N ASP A 9 5.04 7.18 -4.84
CA ASP A 9 6.29 7.95 -4.65
C ASP A 9 6.18 9.43 -5.05
N GLN A 10 5.12 9.81 -5.77
CA GLN A 10 4.80 11.16 -6.22
C GLN A 10 3.52 11.70 -5.56
N ASP A 11 3.01 11.06 -4.49
CA ASP A 11 1.82 11.56 -3.79
C ASP A 11 2.13 12.89 -3.10
N THR A 12 1.50 13.97 -3.59
CA THR A 12 1.61 15.32 -3.04
C THR A 12 0.38 15.76 -2.24
N VAL A 13 -0.63 14.90 -2.11
CA VAL A 13 -1.88 15.17 -1.40
C VAL A 13 -1.81 14.66 0.03
N THR A 14 -1.45 13.39 0.22
CA THR A 14 -1.25 12.77 1.55
C THR A 14 0.22 12.57 1.84
N GLY A 15 0.96 12.08 0.84
CA GLY A 15 2.41 11.93 0.87
C GLY A 15 2.95 10.79 1.73
N ILE A 16 4.28 10.61 1.60
CA ILE A 16 5.06 9.53 2.21
C ILE A 16 5.03 9.63 3.73
N GLU A 17 5.20 10.83 4.30
CA GLU A 17 5.33 11.03 5.74
C GLU A 17 4.07 10.57 6.51
N ALA A 18 2.88 11.00 6.08
CA ALA A 18 1.62 10.60 6.71
C ALA A 18 1.39 9.08 6.58
N SER A 19 1.73 8.51 5.43
CA SER A 19 1.61 7.07 5.18
C SER A 19 2.56 6.24 6.06
N GLN A 20 3.81 6.71 6.24
CA GLN A 20 4.78 6.09 7.14
C GLN A 20 4.34 6.21 8.61
N ALA A 21 3.80 7.36 9.01
CA ALA A 21 3.27 7.56 10.36
C ALA A 21 2.14 6.58 10.67
N LEU A 22 1.19 6.38 9.73
CA LEU A 22 0.12 5.39 9.87
C LEU A 22 0.67 3.97 9.98
N ALA A 23 1.62 3.60 9.12
CA ALA A 23 2.23 2.28 9.16
C ALA A 23 2.99 2.03 10.49
N GLY A 24 3.70 3.04 11.00
CA GLY A 24 4.42 2.96 12.27
C GLY A 24 3.53 2.86 13.50
N ALA A 25 2.30 3.39 13.43
CA ALA A 25 1.36 3.40 14.55
C ALA A 25 0.64 2.06 14.77
N VAL A 26 0.66 1.14 13.79
CA VAL A 26 -0.13 -0.11 13.84
C VAL A 26 0.78 -1.34 13.87
N HIS A 27 0.64 -2.15 14.91
CA HIS A 27 1.34 -3.43 15.00
C HIS A 27 0.87 -4.41 13.91
N LYS A 28 1.82 -5.09 13.24
CA LYS A 28 1.61 -5.96 12.06
C LYS A 28 1.14 -5.21 10.81
N SER A 29 1.72 -4.04 10.57
CA SER A 29 1.58 -3.30 9.32
C SER A 29 2.60 -3.74 8.27
N ALA A 30 2.23 -3.61 7.00
CA ALA A 30 3.12 -3.58 5.86
C ALA A 30 2.98 -2.22 5.18
N TYR A 31 4.10 -1.61 4.81
CA TYR A 31 4.15 -0.35 4.09
C TYR A 31 4.88 -0.52 2.77
N VAL A 32 4.29 0.01 1.71
CA VAL A 32 4.80 -0.13 0.36
C VAL A 32 4.71 1.20 -0.38
N ILE A 33 5.81 1.57 -1.03
CA ILE A 33 5.84 2.63 -2.02
C ILE A 33 5.48 2.05 -3.39
N VAL A 34 4.46 2.60 -4.03
CA VAL A 34 4.11 2.31 -5.42
C VAL A 34 4.91 3.26 -6.30
N LYS A 35 5.93 2.72 -6.97
CA LYS A 35 6.81 3.50 -7.84
C LYS A 35 6.06 4.03 -9.06
N ASP A 36 6.40 5.25 -9.48
CA ASP A 36 5.85 5.95 -10.63
C ASP A 36 4.33 6.23 -10.47
N ALA A 37 3.89 6.54 -9.25
CA ALA A 37 2.50 6.82 -8.91
C ALA A 37 2.39 8.01 -7.95
N GLY A 38 1.35 8.80 -8.12
CA GLY A 38 0.92 9.86 -7.23
C GLY A 38 -0.17 9.40 -6.24
N HIS A 39 -1.09 10.31 -5.93
CA HIS A 39 -2.13 10.06 -4.92
C HIS A 39 -3.14 8.98 -5.34
N LEU A 40 -3.37 8.82 -6.64
CA LEU A 40 -4.31 7.85 -7.19
C LEU A 40 -3.57 6.59 -7.68
N ALA A 41 -2.71 6.02 -6.82
CA ALA A 41 -1.82 4.92 -7.19
C ALA A 41 -2.54 3.68 -7.76
N ASN A 42 -3.80 3.45 -7.39
CA ASN A 42 -4.64 2.40 -7.94
C ASN A 42 -5.06 2.65 -9.40
N GLN A 43 -5.13 3.91 -9.84
CA GLN A 43 -5.44 4.28 -11.23
C GLN A 43 -4.18 4.47 -12.07
N GLU A 44 -3.11 5.00 -11.46
CA GLU A 44 -1.87 5.34 -12.17
C GLU A 44 -0.96 4.13 -12.38
N GLN A 45 -0.92 3.21 -11.41
CA GLN A 45 -0.12 1.98 -11.47
C GLN A 45 -0.95 0.76 -11.05
N PRO A 46 -2.06 0.45 -11.75
CA PRO A 46 -3.03 -0.57 -11.32
C PRO A 46 -2.40 -1.94 -11.12
N GLY A 47 -1.54 -2.39 -12.05
CA GLY A 47 -0.89 -3.70 -11.92
C GLY A 47 0.05 -3.82 -10.71
N ARG A 48 0.74 -2.74 -10.33
CA ARG A 48 1.60 -2.73 -9.14
C ARG A 48 0.77 -2.67 -7.87
N PHE A 49 -0.26 -1.83 -7.86
CA PHE A 49 -1.20 -1.71 -6.76
C PHE A 49 -1.89 -3.05 -6.47
N ASP A 50 -2.51 -3.66 -7.50
CA ASP A 50 -3.25 -4.91 -7.38
C ASP A 50 -2.36 -6.07 -6.92
N ALA A 51 -1.11 -6.13 -7.40
CA ALA A 51 -0.16 -7.17 -6.96
C ALA A 51 0.09 -7.12 -5.44
N TRP A 52 0.21 -5.92 -4.85
CA TRP A 52 0.39 -5.76 -3.41
C TRP A 52 -0.88 -6.07 -2.62
N VAL A 53 -2.05 -5.65 -3.12
CA VAL A 53 -3.34 -5.99 -2.51
C VAL A 53 -3.55 -7.51 -2.49
N LEU A 54 -3.36 -8.18 -3.62
CA LEU A 54 -3.50 -9.64 -3.72
C LEU A 54 -2.49 -10.37 -2.81
N SER A 55 -1.23 -9.92 -2.79
CA SER A 55 -0.20 -10.50 -1.91
C SER A 55 -0.61 -10.39 -0.44
N HIS A 56 -1.14 -9.24 -0.02
CA HIS A 56 -1.60 -9.05 1.35
C HIS A 56 -2.82 -9.90 1.69
N LEU A 57 -3.78 -10.04 0.76
CA LEU A 57 -4.96 -10.89 0.97
C LEU A 57 -4.57 -12.38 1.03
N ARG A 58 -3.64 -12.84 0.21
CA ARG A 58 -3.12 -14.23 0.27
C ARG A 58 -2.50 -14.53 1.64
N ILE A 59 -1.77 -13.58 2.22
CA ILE A 59 -1.16 -13.74 3.55
C ILE A 59 -2.21 -13.68 4.67
N THR A 60 -3.13 -12.72 4.61
CA THR A 60 -3.97 -12.35 5.76
C THR A 60 -5.34 -13.01 5.75
N ALA A 61 -5.93 -13.18 4.57
CA ALA A 61 -7.23 -13.82 4.35
C ALA A 61 -7.10 -15.24 3.80
N ARG A 62 -5.89 -15.71 3.50
CA ARG A 62 -5.60 -17.07 2.99
C ARG A 62 -6.37 -17.40 1.71
N ILE A 63 -6.53 -16.41 0.83
CA ILE A 63 -7.11 -16.65 -0.50
C ILE A 63 -6.12 -17.46 -1.37
N PRO A 64 -6.62 -18.34 -2.26
CA PRO A 64 -5.77 -19.10 -3.18
C PRO A 64 -4.96 -18.23 -4.15
N GLU A 65 -3.98 -18.83 -4.83
CA GLU A 65 -3.26 -18.20 -5.93
C GLU A 65 -4.13 -18.01 -7.18
#